data_AF-A0A956TU39-F1
#
_entry.id   AF-A0A956TU39-F1
#
_cell.length_a   1.000
_cell.length_b   1.000
_cell.length_c   1.000
_cell.angle_alpha   90.00
_cell.angle_beta   90.00
_cell.angle_gamma   90.00
#
_symmetry.space_group_name_H-M   'P 1'
#
loop_
_entity.id
_entity.type
_entity.pdbx_description
1 polymer ?
#
loop_
_entity_poly.entity_id
_entity_poly.type
_entity_poly.pdbx_seq_one_letter_code
_entity_poly.pdbx_strand_id
1 'polypeptide(L)'
;MLKRLRIDQMAIIDTLEVVFEDGLTIITGETGAGKSLLLECIGLAFGSRVSPMQWLKHGASRGQVAVTFDRAAFEGHPLLAEALAQAAIDLWPEDTELTLCREMSANSSRYRLNGTIINREVAASLRDAFIQQVGQHEVHQLFSAEQQRSLLDAFGGPALVTLAKTLYDAFQAYSQVAAELARLKQAAEDREQQLDWLRFQIDEIESAAIDDVEEDDRLKQQRLAATHHETLLKAAYRVNGLIYGDQGGPDSPDMRSLFDQLDRALASVDHLAESVPQLAQWRQVVDEARQEIEQVGRQALGFADNLSTEPLALDELVERIDTLEKLKRKYGGAQAGLAGVQHTLATLQEEYA
;
A
#
# COMPACT_ATOMS: atom_id res chain seq x y z
N MET A 1 29.32 43.85 -8.96
CA MET A 1 29.77 43.43 -10.30
C MET A 1 30.72 42.23 -10.22
N LEU A 2 30.89 41.47 -11.32
CA LEU A 2 31.95 40.46 -11.43
C LEU A 2 33.33 41.15 -11.42
N LYS A 3 34.16 40.84 -10.43
CA LYS A 3 35.51 41.42 -10.25
C LYS A 3 36.63 40.50 -10.71
N ARG A 4 36.48 39.19 -10.55
CA ARG A 4 37.55 38.24 -10.89
C ARG A 4 36.99 36.94 -11.46
N LEU A 5 37.65 36.42 -12.49
CA LEU A 5 37.50 35.06 -12.98
C LEU A 5 38.84 34.35 -12.87
N ARG A 6 38.88 33.23 -12.14
CA ARG A 6 40.05 32.36 -12.04
C ARG A 6 39.71 30.99 -12.60
N ILE A 7 40.56 30.48 -13.48
CA ILE A 7 40.44 29.17 -14.10
C ILE A 7 41.76 28.43 -13.89
N ASP A 8 41.69 27.16 -13.49
CA ASP A 8 42.85 26.34 -13.20
C ASP A 8 42.63 24.92 -13.74
N GLN A 9 43.53 24.45 -14.61
CA GLN A 9 43.51 23.11 -15.23
C GLN A 9 42.19 22.73 -15.94
N MET A 10 41.62 23.67 -16.70
CA MET A 10 40.35 23.48 -17.43
C MET A 10 40.54 23.62 -18.94
N ALA A 11 40.02 22.66 -19.72
CA ALA A 11 40.12 22.60 -21.17
C ALA A 11 41.57 22.77 -21.65
N ILE A 12 41.86 23.86 -22.37
CA ILE A 12 43.21 24.21 -22.84
C ILE A 12 43.99 25.11 -21.86
N ILE A 13 43.35 25.58 -20.79
CA ILE A 13 43.88 26.58 -19.85
C ILE A 13 44.63 25.88 -18.71
N ASP A 14 45.91 26.22 -18.54
CA ASP A 14 46.70 25.82 -17.35
C ASP A 14 46.26 26.60 -16.12
N THR A 15 46.42 27.92 -16.20
CA THR A 15 45.99 28.86 -15.19
C THR A 15 45.67 30.16 -15.89
N LEU A 16 44.52 30.74 -15.57
CA LEU A 16 44.11 32.05 -16.03
C LEU A 16 43.49 32.80 -14.87
N GLU A 17 43.86 34.06 -14.73
CA GLU A 17 43.19 35.01 -13.85
C GLU A 17 42.86 36.26 -14.66
N VAL A 18 41.59 36.63 -14.65
CA VAL A 18 41.09 37.86 -15.28
C VAL A 18 40.51 38.73 -14.17
N VAL A 19 41.00 39.95 -14.06
CA VAL A 19 40.44 40.99 -13.18
C VAL A 19 39.62 41.93 -14.05
N PHE A 20 38.36 42.10 -13.71
CA PHE A 20 37.42 42.94 -14.43
C PHE A 20 37.32 44.31 -13.76
N GLU A 21 37.28 45.35 -14.58
CA GLU A 21 37.00 46.73 -14.18
C GLU A 21 35.57 47.10 -14.51
N ASP A 22 35.06 48.15 -13.85
CA ASP A 22 33.68 48.56 -13.98
C ASP A 22 33.35 49.07 -15.39
N GLY A 23 32.15 48.73 -15.89
CA GLY A 23 31.68 49.14 -17.21
C GLY A 23 31.91 48.09 -18.30
N LEU A 24 32.49 48.52 -19.43
CA LEU A 24 32.58 47.69 -20.64
C LEU A 24 33.93 46.98 -20.74
N THR A 25 33.92 45.65 -20.61
CA THR A 25 35.08 44.80 -20.93
C THR A 25 34.94 44.21 -22.32
N ILE A 26 35.91 44.48 -23.21
CA ILE A 26 35.96 43.93 -24.57
C ILE A 26 37.06 42.88 -24.65
N ILE A 27 36.67 41.63 -24.90
CA ILE A 27 37.63 40.53 -25.13
C ILE A 27 37.84 40.37 -26.64
N THR A 28 39.09 40.46 -27.10
CA THR A 28 39.50 40.28 -28.51
C THR A 28 40.44 39.08 -28.68
N GLY A 29 40.62 38.58 -29.90
CA GLY A 29 41.50 37.45 -30.21
C GLY A 29 41.39 37.02 -31.68
N GLU A 30 42.32 36.18 -32.14
CA GLU A 30 42.36 35.69 -33.54
C GLU A 30 41.24 34.69 -33.86
N THR A 31 40.93 33.79 -32.93
CA THR A 31 39.86 32.80 -33.07
C THR A 31 38.80 33.02 -31.99
N GLY A 32 37.52 32.87 -32.34
CA GLY A 32 36.40 33.03 -31.40
C GLY A 32 36.38 31.99 -30.27
N ALA A 33 37.14 30.90 -30.40
CA ALA A 33 37.18 29.79 -29.45
C ALA A 33 37.61 30.21 -28.04
N GLY A 34 38.60 31.12 -27.92
CA GLY A 34 39.07 31.58 -26.61
C GLY A 34 38.01 32.39 -25.85
N LYS A 35 37.21 33.20 -26.57
CA LYS A 35 36.14 34.00 -25.95
C LYS A 35 35.00 33.13 -25.46
N SER A 36 34.53 32.20 -26.31
CA SER A 36 33.47 31.26 -25.93
C SER A 36 33.89 30.41 -24.75
N LEU A 37 35.16 29.94 -24.72
CA LEU A 37 35.69 29.16 -23.61
C LEU A 37 35.60 29.91 -22.27
N LEU A 38 35.95 31.20 -22.23
CA LEU A 38 35.84 32.01 -21.01
C LEU A 38 34.40 32.12 -20.52
N LEU A 39 33.45 32.37 -21.43
CA LEU A 39 32.04 32.46 -21.10
C LEU A 39 31.46 31.12 -20.62
N GLU A 40 31.86 30.03 -21.27
CA GLU A 40 31.47 28.68 -20.86
C GLU A 40 32.02 28.35 -19.46
N CYS A 41 33.28 28.71 -19.16
CA CYS A 41 33.85 28.54 -17.82
C CYS A 41 33.08 29.31 -16.74
N ILE A 42 32.66 30.55 -17.02
CA ILE A 42 31.76 31.29 -16.11
C ILE A 42 30.47 30.49 -15.87
N GLY A 43 29.84 29.99 -16.94
CA GLY A 43 28.64 29.14 -16.84
C GLY A 43 28.87 27.85 -16.02
N LEU A 44 30.08 27.29 -16.02
CA LEU A 44 30.42 26.13 -15.20
C LEU A 44 30.33 26.43 -13.71
N ALA A 45 30.75 27.61 -13.26
CA ALA A 45 30.63 28.00 -11.84
C ALA A 45 29.15 28.05 -11.39
N PHE A 46 28.25 28.44 -12.30
CA PHE A 46 26.80 28.57 -12.09
C PHE A 46 25.99 27.31 -12.41
N GLY A 47 26.51 26.13 -12.05
CA GLY A 47 25.71 24.91 -12.06
C GLY A 47 25.50 24.22 -13.40
N SER A 48 26.16 24.67 -14.49
CA SER A 48 26.00 24.06 -15.82
C SER A 48 26.29 22.56 -15.83
N ARG A 49 25.37 21.77 -16.42
CA ARG A 49 25.50 20.31 -16.51
C ARG A 49 26.48 19.94 -17.61
N VAL A 50 27.69 19.53 -17.20
CA VAL A 50 28.72 19.04 -18.10
C VAL A 50 29.39 17.80 -17.51
N SER A 51 29.92 16.92 -18.35
CA SER A 51 30.77 15.82 -17.91
C SER A 51 32.13 16.36 -17.48
N PRO A 52 32.59 16.11 -16.23
CA PRO A 52 33.87 16.63 -15.77
C PRO A 52 35.07 16.25 -16.63
N MET A 53 35.04 15.04 -17.20
CA MET A 53 36.13 14.52 -18.03
C MET A 53 36.31 15.28 -19.36
N GLN A 54 35.26 15.95 -19.85
CA GLN A 54 35.33 16.77 -21.06
C GLN A 54 35.99 18.13 -20.81
N TRP A 55 36.00 18.57 -19.55
CA TRP A 55 36.41 19.92 -19.15
C TRP A 55 37.72 19.96 -18.37
N LEU A 56 38.16 18.84 -17.80
CA LEU A 56 39.49 18.74 -17.21
C LEU A 56 40.54 18.76 -18.31
N LYS A 57 41.61 19.52 -18.08
CA LYS A 57 42.77 19.51 -18.98
C LYS A 57 43.36 18.10 -19.06
N HIS A 58 43.83 17.71 -20.25
CA HIS A 58 44.45 16.39 -20.44
C HIS A 58 45.65 16.20 -19.48
N GLY A 59 45.62 15.13 -18.68
CA GLY A 59 46.62 14.84 -17.66
C GLY A 59 46.38 15.50 -16.29
N ALA A 60 45.39 16.38 -16.15
CA ALA A 60 45.05 16.99 -14.87
C ALA A 60 44.18 16.06 -14.02
N SER A 61 44.54 15.90 -12.74
CA SER A 61 43.74 15.13 -11.77
C SER A 61 42.59 15.94 -11.17
N ARG A 62 42.71 17.27 -11.16
CA ARG A 62 41.75 18.24 -10.66
C ARG A 62 41.81 19.53 -11.47
N GLY A 63 40.71 20.26 -11.50
CA GLY A 63 40.59 21.60 -12.06
C GLY A 63 39.52 22.41 -11.33
N GLN A 64 39.54 23.72 -11.49
CA GLN A 64 38.58 24.61 -10.86
C GLN A 64 38.26 25.84 -11.71
N VAL A 65 37.06 26.37 -11.53
CA VAL A 65 36.67 27.70 -11.99
C VAL A 65 36.06 28.46 -10.82
N ALA A 66 36.53 29.68 -10.57
CA ALA A 66 36.01 30.57 -9.54
C ALA A 66 35.67 31.93 -10.13
N VAL A 67 34.51 32.45 -9.75
CA VAL A 67 34.04 33.81 -10.08
C VAL A 67 33.83 34.58 -8.79
N THR A 68 34.37 35.78 -8.71
CA THR A 68 34.27 36.65 -7.54
C THR A 68 33.52 37.92 -7.90
N PHE A 69 32.52 38.26 -7.08
CA PHE A 69 31.69 39.45 -7.21
C PHE A 69 31.96 40.40 -6.06
N ASP A 70 31.89 41.71 -6.32
CA ASP A 70 31.87 42.71 -5.24
C ASP A 70 30.51 42.75 -4.52
N ARG A 71 30.50 43.43 -3.37
CA ARG A 71 29.31 43.69 -2.55
C ARG A 71 28.13 44.30 -3.29
N ALA A 72 28.38 45.25 -4.19
CA ALA A 72 27.31 45.92 -4.92
C ALA A 72 26.54 44.96 -5.85
N ALA A 73 27.09 43.81 -6.22
CA ALA A 73 26.36 42.77 -6.96
C ALA A 73 25.41 41.93 -6.11
N PHE A 74 25.60 41.87 -4.79
CA PHE A 74 24.84 40.96 -3.92
C PHE A 74 24.02 41.64 -2.83
N GLU A 75 24.34 42.88 -2.47
CA GLU A 75 23.66 43.61 -1.42
C GLU A 75 22.19 43.90 -1.79
N GLY A 76 21.26 43.42 -0.96
CA GLY A 76 19.82 43.65 -1.14
C GLY A 76 19.16 42.85 -2.27
N HIS A 77 19.84 41.88 -2.89
CA HIS A 77 19.27 41.10 -3.98
C HIS A 77 18.33 39.97 -3.46
N PRO A 78 17.01 40.00 -3.75
CA PRO A 78 16.04 39.07 -3.14
C PRO A 78 16.32 37.59 -3.43
N LEU A 79 16.63 37.25 -4.70
CA LEU A 79 16.93 35.87 -5.12
C LEU A 79 18.17 35.30 -4.45
N LEU A 80 19.11 36.15 -4.05
CA LEU A 80 20.31 35.71 -3.36
C LEU A 80 20.02 35.37 -1.91
N ALA A 81 19.20 36.17 -1.22
CA ALA A 81 18.83 35.93 0.17
C ALA A 81 18.17 34.55 0.35
N GLU A 82 17.29 34.16 -0.58
CA GLU A 82 16.66 32.84 -0.58
C GLU A 82 17.66 31.71 -0.82
N ALA A 83 18.54 31.85 -1.81
CA ALA A 83 19.56 30.85 -2.12
C ALA A 83 20.56 30.64 -0.97
N LEU A 84 20.93 31.73 -0.28
CA LEU A 84 21.79 31.70 0.91
C LEU A 84 21.10 31.03 2.10
N ALA A 85 19.83 31.35 2.34
CA ALA A 85 19.04 30.73 3.41
C ALA A 85 18.88 29.22 3.19
N GLN A 86 18.64 28.78 1.95
CA GLN A 86 18.58 27.35 1.59
C GLN A 86 19.92 26.64 1.82
N ALA A 87 21.03 27.34 1.65
CA ALA A 87 22.38 26.81 1.85
C ALA A 87 22.91 26.96 3.27
N ALA A 88 22.15 27.60 4.18
CA ALA A 88 22.58 27.98 5.52
C ALA A 88 23.92 28.77 5.50
N ILE A 89 24.03 29.72 4.58
CA ILE A 89 25.21 30.59 4.46
C ILE A 89 24.84 31.99 4.92
N ASP A 90 25.52 32.46 5.96
CA ASP A 90 25.43 33.84 6.42
C ASP A 90 26.44 34.71 5.65
N LEU A 91 25.98 35.83 5.10
CA LEU A 91 26.86 36.91 4.64
C LEU A 91 27.01 37.91 5.78
N TRP A 92 28.25 38.20 6.16
CA TRP A 92 28.51 39.14 7.24
C TRP A 92 28.56 40.58 6.74
N PRO A 93 28.22 41.57 7.58
CA PRO A 93 28.26 42.99 7.20
C PRO A 93 29.63 43.47 6.72
N GLU A 94 30.72 42.80 7.07
CA GLU A 94 32.09 43.06 6.65
C GLU A 94 32.49 42.38 5.34
N ASP A 95 31.68 41.47 4.80
CA ASP A 95 31.99 40.79 3.54
C ASP A 95 31.90 41.79 2.37
N THR A 96 33.03 42.00 1.70
CA THR A 96 33.15 42.89 0.55
C THR A 96 33.08 42.16 -0.78
N GLU A 97 33.27 40.83 -0.76
CA GLU A 97 33.32 39.99 -1.95
C GLU A 97 32.60 38.65 -1.72
N LEU A 98 32.04 38.10 -2.79
CA LEU A 98 31.40 36.79 -2.82
C LEU A 98 32.02 35.95 -3.93
N THR A 99 32.58 34.78 -3.57
CA THR A 99 33.22 33.87 -4.51
C THR A 99 32.43 32.58 -4.67
N LEU A 100 31.97 32.32 -5.89
CA LEU A 100 31.40 31.04 -6.29
C LEU A 100 32.47 30.24 -7.06
N CYS A 101 32.76 29.03 -6.58
CA CYS A 101 33.76 28.15 -7.13
C CYS A 101 33.16 26.78 -7.46
N ARG A 102 33.55 26.22 -8.60
CA ARG A 102 33.33 24.81 -8.92
C ARG A 102 34.67 24.10 -9.00
N GLU A 103 34.84 23.10 -8.15
CA GLU A 103 35.98 22.18 -8.17
C GLU A 103 35.58 20.89 -8.87
N MET A 104 36.44 20.39 -9.75
CA MET A 104 36.18 19.22 -10.58
C MET A 104 37.36 18.25 -10.52
N SER A 105 37.05 16.97 -10.50
CA SER A 105 37.99 15.85 -10.68
C SER A 105 37.33 14.79 -11.55
N ALA A 106 38.08 13.76 -11.94
CA ALA A 106 37.55 12.68 -12.77
C ALA A 106 36.28 12.02 -12.17
N ASN A 107 36.16 12.01 -10.84
CA ASN A 107 35.11 11.30 -10.11
C ASN A 107 34.16 12.21 -9.31
N SER A 108 34.42 13.52 -9.24
CA SER A 108 33.60 14.41 -8.42
C SER A 108 33.53 15.82 -8.99
N SER A 109 32.40 16.48 -8.76
CA SER A 109 32.22 17.91 -9.00
C SER A 109 31.58 18.50 -7.76
N ARG A 110 32.16 19.55 -7.20
CA ARG A 110 31.67 20.22 -5.99
C ARG A 110 31.54 21.72 -6.27
N TYR A 111 30.51 22.32 -5.69
CA TYR A 111 30.32 23.76 -5.72
C TYR A 111 30.60 24.32 -4.34
N ARG A 112 31.23 25.48 -4.28
CA ARG A 112 31.50 26.21 -3.06
C ARG A 112 31.12 27.66 -3.21
N LEU A 113 30.49 28.22 -2.18
CA LEU A 113 30.24 29.65 -2.04
C LEU A 113 30.97 30.14 -0.80
N ASN A 114 31.91 31.08 -0.96
CA ASN A 114 32.84 31.53 0.09
C ASN A 114 33.49 30.38 0.88
N GLY A 115 33.81 29.28 0.18
CA GLY A 115 34.44 28.10 0.76
C GLY A 115 33.46 27.04 1.32
N THR A 116 32.20 27.39 1.57
CA THR A 116 31.17 26.47 2.05
C THR A 116 30.62 25.63 0.90
N ILE A 117 30.51 24.32 1.08
CA ILE A 117 30.00 23.40 0.05
C ILE A 117 28.50 23.63 -0.14
N ILE A 118 28.08 23.82 -1.39
CA ILE A 118 26.67 23.93 -1.78
C ILE A 118 26.32 22.87 -2.82
N ASN A 119 25.02 22.57 -2.93
CA ASN A 119 24.53 21.73 -4.02
C ASN A 119 24.51 22.51 -5.35
N ARG A 120 24.32 21.78 -6.45
CA ARG A 120 24.30 22.39 -7.79
C ARG A 120 23.07 23.28 -7.98
N GLU A 121 21.93 22.88 -7.42
CA GLU A 121 20.66 23.60 -7.54
C GLU A 121 20.78 25.02 -6.98
N VAL A 122 21.40 25.19 -5.80
CA VAL A 122 21.74 26.49 -5.23
C VAL A 122 22.68 27.24 -6.16
N ALA A 123 23.79 26.63 -6.62
CA ALA A 123 24.72 27.29 -7.53
C ALA A 123 24.07 27.76 -8.84
N ALA A 124 23.10 27.00 -9.37
CA ALA A 124 22.34 27.36 -10.56
C ALA A 124 21.35 28.49 -10.30
N SER A 125 20.68 28.52 -9.14
CA SER A 125 19.77 29.61 -8.76
C SER A 125 20.47 30.98 -8.66
N LEU A 126 21.77 30.99 -8.34
CA LEU A 126 22.57 32.21 -8.29
C LEU A 126 22.85 32.81 -9.68
N ARG A 127 22.70 32.03 -10.76
CA ARG A 127 23.01 32.49 -12.11
C ARG A 127 22.19 33.72 -12.48
N ASP A 128 20.87 33.62 -12.29
CA ASP A 128 19.92 34.66 -12.69
C ASP A 128 20.06 35.93 -11.86
N ALA A 129 20.66 35.84 -10.67
CA ALA A 129 20.97 37.00 -9.83
C ALA A 129 22.24 37.75 -10.26
N PHE A 130 23.26 37.05 -10.78
CA PHE A 130 24.59 37.63 -10.99
C PHE A 130 24.98 37.83 -12.45
N ILE A 131 24.53 36.96 -13.36
CA ILE A 131 25.01 36.95 -14.74
C ILE A 131 23.86 36.67 -15.70
N GLN A 132 23.65 37.59 -16.63
CA GLN A 132 22.84 37.38 -17.83
C GLN A 132 23.78 37.17 -19.03
N GLN A 133 23.62 36.06 -19.76
CA GLN A 133 24.55 35.68 -20.84
C GLN A 133 23.88 35.75 -22.23
N VAL A 134 23.78 36.96 -22.78
CA VAL A 134 23.16 37.14 -24.10
C VAL A 134 23.96 36.50 -25.23
N GLY A 135 23.40 35.45 -25.85
CA GLY A 135 24.01 34.68 -26.93
C GLY A 135 23.01 34.12 -27.95
N GLN A 136 23.50 33.37 -28.94
CA GLN A 136 22.71 32.87 -30.09
C GLN A 136 21.52 31.95 -29.73
N HIS A 137 21.44 31.45 -28.49
CA HIS A 137 20.38 30.55 -28.01
C HIS A 137 19.42 31.19 -26.97
N GLU A 138 19.56 32.48 -26.65
CA GLU A 138 18.75 33.16 -25.61
C GLU A 138 17.43 33.79 -26.10
N VAL A 139 16.94 33.35 -27.27
CA VAL A 139 15.59 33.68 -27.75
C VAL A 139 14.49 33.12 -26.81
N HIS A 140 14.79 32.28 -25.81
CA HIS A 140 13.74 31.71 -24.96
C HIS A 140 13.35 32.55 -23.72
N GLN A 141 14.25 33.35 -23.12
CA GLN A 141 13.89 34.14 -21.92
C GLN A 141 13.09 35.41 -22.27
N LEU A 142 13.53 36.17 -23.29
CA LEU A 142 12.77 37.33 -23.81
C LEU A 142 11.40 36.95 -24.42
N PHE A 143 11.24 35.68 -24.82
CA PHE A 143 9.99 35.17 -25.39
C PHE A 143 9.16 34.36 -24.38
N SER A 144 9.58 34.28 -23.12
CA SER A 144 8.74 33.66 -22.11
C SER A 144 7.53 34.57 -21.85
N ALA A 145 6.34 33.97 -21.75
CA ALA A 145 5.12 34.72 -21.48
C ALA A 145 5.22 35.51 -20.16
N GLU A 146 5.99 35.00 -19.20
CA GLU A 146 6.26 35.64 -17.92
C GLU A 146 7.11 36.91 -18.06
N GLN A 147 8.22 36.86 -18.81
CA GLN A 147 9.04 38.04 -19.08
C GLN A 147 8.26 39.08 -19.89
N GLN A 148 7.53 38.63 -20.92
CA GLN A 148 6.72 39.52 -21.75
C GLN A 148 5.66 40.25 -20.92
N ARG A 149 4.97 39.54 -20.02
CA ARG A 149 4.00 40.14 -19.10
C ARG A 149 4.67 41.10 -18.13
N SER A 150 5.80 40.71 -17.52
CA SER A 150 6.54 41.58 -16.60
C SER A 150 7.01 42.88 -17.27
N LEU A 151 7.50 42.80 -18.50
CA LEU A 151 7.88 43.97 -19.30
C LEU A 151 6.66 44.86 -19.63
N LEU A 152 5.52 44.27 -19.97
CA LEU A 152 4.28 44.99 -20.24
C LEU A 152 3.72 45.67 -18.98
N ASP A 153 3.73 44.97 -17.85
CA ASP A 153 3.29 45.49 -16.55
C ASP A 153 4.19 46.65 -16.10
N ALA A 154 5.50 46.53 -16.29
CA ALA A 154 6.47 47.59 -16.03
C ALA A 154 6.24 48.81 -16.94
N PHE A 155 5.92 48.59 -18.22
CA PHE A 155 5.58 49.67 -19.16
C PHE A 155 4.33 50.45 -18.74
N GLY A 156 3.35 49.78 -18.10
CA GLY A 156 2.16 50.44 -17.53
C GLY A 156 2.44 51.35 -16.33
N GLY A 157 3.68 51.42 -15.86
CA GLY A 157 4.15 52.36 -14.85
C GLY A 157 3.84 51.94 -13.41
N PRO A 158 4.27 52.77 -12.42
CA PRO A 158 4.27 52.39 -11.00
C PRO A 158 2.88 52.05 -10.43
N ALA A 159 1.83 52.69 -10.94
CA ALA A 159 0.46 52.44 -10.50
C ALA A 159 -0.02 51.04 -10.89
N LEU A 160 0.27 50.58 -12.12
CA LEU A 160 -0.09 49.24 -12.57
C LEU A 160 0.69 48.18 -11.80
N VAL A 161 2.00 48.38 -11.60
CA VAL A 161 2.85 47.48 -10.82
C VAL A 161 2.32 47.31 -9.38
N THR A 162 1.87 48.41 -8.76
CA THR A 162 1.28 48.37 -7.40
C THR A 162 -0.03 47.59 -7.37
N LEU A 163 -0.88 47.79 -8.39
CA LEU A 163 -2.14 47.06 -8.50
C LEU A 163 -1.92 45.56 -8.76
N ALA A 164 -0.99 45.21 -9.65
CA ALA A 164 -0.61 43.84 -9.95
C ALA A 164 -0.09 43.11 -8.69
N LYS A 165 0.72 43.79 -7.87
CA LYS A 165 1.16 43.27 -6.57
C LYS A 165 -0.02 43.05 -5.62
N THR A 166 -0.93 44.01 -5.52
CA THR A 166 -2.13 43.88 -4.66
C THR A 166 -3.00 42.69 -5.06
N LEU A 167 -3.19 42.51 -6.38
CA LEU A 167 -3.92 41.36 -6.92
C LEU A 167 -3.20 40.04 -6.60
N TYR A 168 -1.87 40.01 -6.76
CA TYR A 168 -1.07 38.84 -6.44
C TYR A 168 -1.19 38.45 -4.97
N ASP A 169 -1.06 39.40 -4.05
CA ASP A 169 -1.18 39.17 -2.62
C ASP A 169 -2.59 38.66 -2.24
N ALA A 170 -3.64 39.24 -2.83
CA ALA A 170 -5.02 38.78 -2.64
C ALA A 170 -5.26 37.37 -3.19
N PHE A 171 -4.66 37.05 -4.36
CA PHE A 171 -4.74 35.72 -4.96
C PHE A 171 -4.01 34.68 -4.11
N GLN A 172 -2.85 35.03 -3.53
CA GLN A 172 -2.13 34.14 -2.61
C GLN A 172 -2.93 33.86 -1.33
N ALA A 173 -3.57 34.89 -0.76
CA ALA A 173 -4.46 34.68 0.39
C ALA A 173 -5.65 33.78 0.04
N TYR A 174 -6.27 34.00 -1.13
CA TYR A 174 -7.35 33.16 -1.63
C TYR A 174 -6.91 31.71 -1.85
N SER A 175 -5.77 31.49 -2.49
CA SER A 175 -5.28 30.15 -2.84
C SER A 175 -4.99 29.32 -1.58
N GLN A 176 -4.43 29.94 -0.54
CA GLN A 176 -4.19 29.31 0.75
C GLN A 176 -5.50 28.89 1.42
N VAL A 177 -6.49 29.78 1.48
CA VAL A 177 -7.80 29.48 2.09
C VAL A 177 -8.55 28.42 1.28
N ALA A 178 -8.48 28.47 -0.06
CA ALA A 178 -9.11 27.48 -0.93
C ALA A 178 -8.48 26.09 -0.76
N ALA A 179 -7.15 26.01 -0.65
CA ALA A 179 -6.45 24.76 -0.39
C ALA A 179 -6.82 24.18 0.98
N GLU A 180 -6.89 25.01 2.01
CA GLU A 180 -7.30 24.57 3.35
C GLU A 180 -8.75 24.09 3.38
N LEU A 181 -9.67 24.80 2.72
CA LEU A 181 -11.06 24.38 2.59
C LEU A 181 -11.17 23.02 1.89
N ALA A 182 -10.43 22.80 0.80
CA ALA A 182 -10.41 21.53 0.10
C ALA A 182 -9.91 20.39 1.01
N ARG A 183 -8.83 20.64 1.77
CA ARG A 183 -8.29 19.68 2.73
C ARG A 183 -9.30 19.32 3.82
N LEU A 184 -9.98 20.32 4.40
CA LEU A 184 -10.99 20.10 5.43
C LEU A 184 -12.21 19.35 4.91
N LYS A 185 -12.65 19.63 3.67
CA LYS A 185 -13.74 18.88 3.03
C LYS A 185 -13.40 17.41 2.84
N GLN A 186 -12.20 17.12 2.31
CA GLN A 186 -11.76 15.75 2.14
C GLN A 186 -11.66 15.02 3.49
N ALA A 187 -11.07 15.66 4.50
CA ALA A 187 -10.96 15.07 5.83
C ALA A 187 -12.33 14.81 6.49
N ALA A 188 -13.32 15.66 6.22
CA ALA A 188 -14.69 15.45 6.69
C ALA A 188 -15.36 14.25 5.99
N GLU A 189 -15.20 14.14 4.67
CA GLU A 189 -15.72 13.00 3.88
C GLU A 189 -15.07 11.68 4.29
N ASP A 190 -13.74 11.65 4.45
CA ASP A 190 -13.00 10.48 4.90
C ASP A 190 -13.46 10.04 6.31
N ARG A 191 -13.70 11.03 7.21
CA ARG A 191 -14.20 10.76 8.56
C ARG A 191 -15.63 10.19 8.54
N GLU A 192 -16.50 10.72 7.69
CA GLU A 192 -17.87 10.21 7.55
C GLU A 192 -17.88 8.76 7.03
N GLN A 193 -17.06 8.46 6.03
CA GLN A 193 -16.88 7.09 5.52
C GLN A 193 -16.31 6.14 6.60
N GLN A 194 -15.35 6.60 7.41
CA GLN A 194 -14.81 5.81 8.52
C GLN A 194 -15.87 5.53 9.58
N LEU A 195 -16.70 6.53 9.95
CA LEU A 195 -17.80 6.34 10.89
C LEU A 195 -18.85 5.37 10.36
N ASP A 196 -19.21 5.45 9.08
CA ASP A 196 -20.13 4.51 8.45
C ASP A 196 -19.58 3.08 8.45
N TRP A 197 -18.29 2.92 8.17
CA TRP A 197 -17.62 1.64 8.21
C TRP A 197 -17.58 1.04 9.62
N LEU A 198 -17.17 1.84 10.62
CA LEU A 198 -17.15 1.42 12.02
C LEU A 198 -18.55 1.02 12.50
N ARG A 199 -19.57 1.83 12.20
CA ARG A 199 -20.97 1.53 12.52
C ARG A 199 -21.41 0.20 11.90
N PHE A 200 -21.12 -0.01 10.62
CA PHE A 200 -21.45 -1.28 9.94
C PHE A 200 -20.82 -2.49 10.64
N GLN A 201 -19.56 -2.38 11.08
CA GLN A 201 -18.87 -3.46 11.80
C GLN A 201 -19.47 -3.70 13.20
N ILE A 202 -19.78 -2.61 13.93
CA ILE A 202 -20.46 -2.68 15.23
C ILE A 202 -21.81 -3.36 15.08
N ASP A 203 -22.65 -2.90 14.15
CA ASP A 203 -23.98 -3.45 13.88
C ASP A 203 -23.90 -4.94 13.48
N GLU A 204 -22.91 -5.32 12.65
CA GLU A 204 -22.72 -6.73 12.25
C GLU A 204 -22.43 -7.62 13.46
N ILE A 205 -21.58 -7.18 14.40
CA ILE A 205 -21.24 -7.97 15.59
C ILE A 205 -22.40 -7.95 16.61
N GLU A 206 -23.01 -6.79 16.86
CA GLU A 206 -24.11 -6.64 17.83
C GLU A 206 -25.35 -7.42 17.40
N SER A 207 -25.66 -7.46 16.10
CA SER A 207 -26.79 -8.22 15.55
C SER A 207 -26.69 -9.74 15.82
N ALA A 208 -25.47 -10.24 16.06
CA ALA A 208 -25.25 -11.64 16.39
C ALA A 208 -25.53 -11.97 17.86
N ALA A 209 -25.76 -10.98 18.72
CA ALA A 209 -26.16 -11.14 20.13
C ALA A 209 -25.29 -12.20 20.86
N ILE A 210 -23.98 -12.00 20.86
CA ILE A 210 -23.02 -12.89 21.53
C ILE A 210 -22.92 -12.49 23.00
N ASP A 211 -23.75 -13.09 23.84
CA ASP A 211 -23.75 -12.84 25.29
C ASP A 211 -22.77 -13.75 26.05
N ASP A 212 -22.50 -14.94 25.50
CA ASP A 212 -21.73 -15.99 26.14
C ASP A 212 -20.56 -16.43 25.24
N VAL A 213 -19.34 -16.22 25.73
CA VAL A 213 -18.11 -16.58 24.99
C VAL A 213 -17.91 -18.10 24.85
N GLU A 214 -18.57 -18.90 25.69
CA GLU A 214 -18.52 -20.37 25.63
C GLU A 214 -19.61 -20.97 24.72
N GLU A 215 -20.47 -20.12 24.13
CA GLU A 215 -21.55 -20.56 23.23
C GLU A 215 -21.03 -21.42 22.08
N ASP A 216 -19.93 -21.01 21.44
CA ASP A 216 -19.32 -21.71 20.30
C ASP A 216 -18.92 -23.15 20.63
N ASP A 217 -18.38 -23.39 21.82
CA ASP A 217 -17.95 -24.72 22.24
C ASP A 217 -19.15 -25.59 22.64
N ARG A 218 -20.17 -25.01 23.29
CA ARG A 218 -21.43 -25.69 23.57
C ARG A 218 -22.13 -26.14 22.28
N LEU A 219 -22.22 -25.26 21.27
CA LEU A 219 -22.85 -25.57 19.99
C LEU A 219 -22.09 -26.66 19.22
N LYS A 220 -20.75 -26.67 19.24
CA LYS A 220 -19.95 -27.75 18.65
C LYS A 220 -20.20 -29.10 19.33
N GLN A 221 -20.32 -29.12 20.67
CA GLN A 221 -20.65 -30.34 21.41
C GLN A 221 -22.04 -30.85 21.05
N GLN A 222 -23.03 -29.96 20.96
CA GLN A 222 -24.38 -30.29 20.52
C GLN A 222 -24.39 -30.81 19.07
N ARG A 223 -23.63 -30.19 18.15
CA ARG A 223 -23.46 -30.69 16.78
C ARG A 223 -22.93 -32.12 16.75
N LEU A 224 -21.87 -32.38 17.53
CA LEU A 224 -21.24 -33.70 17.59
C LEU A 224 -22.23 -34.75 18.11
N ALA A 225 -22.98 -34.42 19.17
CA ALA A 225 -24.02 -35.29 19.70
C ALA A 225 -25.12 -35.56 18.66
N ALA A 226 -25.58 -34.52 17.94
CA ALA A 226 -26.58 -34.66 16.89
C ALA A 226 -26.11 -35.51 15.71
N THR A 227 -24.88 -35.31 15.23
CA THR A 227 -24.30 -36.14 14.16
C THR A 227 -24.14 -37.60 14.60
N HIS A 228 -23.73 -37.81 15.86
CA HIS A 228 -23.64 -39.17 16.41
C HIS A 228 -25.02 -39.83 16.49
N HIS A 229 -26.03 -39.09 16.93
CA HIS A 229 -27.41 -39.52 16.98
C HIS A 229 -27.95 -39.93 15.59
N GLU A 230 -27.75 -39.09 14.57
CA GLU A 230 -28.13 -39.40 13.18
C GLU A 230 -27.42 -40.66 12.66
N THR A 231 -26.13 -40.82 13.00
CA THR A 231 -25.35 -42.01 12.62
C THR A 231 -25.93 -43.29 13.26
N LEU A 232 -26.31 -43.22 14.54
CA LEU A 232 -26.93 -44.33 15.26
C LEU A 232 -28.30 -44.70 14.67
N LEU A 233 -29.14 -43.70 14.36
CA LEU A 233 -30.43 -43.91 13.69
C LEU A 233 -30.25 -44.59 12.32
N LYS A 234 -29.36 -44.06 11.47
CA LYS A 234 -29.05 -44.65 10.16
C LYS A 234 -28.55 -46.09 10.28
N ALA A 235 -27.70 -46.37 11.26
CA ALA A 235 -27.20 -47.72 11.52
C ALA A 235 -28.33 -48.68 11.96
N ALA A 236 -29.22 -48.24 12.84
CA ALA A 236 -30.36 -49.02 13.32
C ALA A 236 -31.37 -49.33 12.19
N TYR A 237 -31.74 -48.33 11.39
CA TYR A 237 -32.59 -48.54 10.20
C TYR A 237 -31.91 -49.42 9.17
N ARG A 238 -30.59 -49.28 8.96
CA ARG A 238 -29.84 -50.17 8.06
C ARG A 238 -29.85 -51.62 8.52
N VAL A 239 -29.67 -51.88 9.82
CA VAL A 239 -29.79 -53.24 10.39
C VAL A 239 -31.18 -53.80 10.13
N ASN A 240 -32.22 -53.01 10.35
CA ASN A 240 -33.60 -53.43 10.09
C ASN A 240 -33.84 -53.74 8.60
N GLY A 241 -33.43 -52.84 7.69
CA GLY A 241 -33.56 -53.03 6.24
C GLY A 241 -32.78 -54.22 5.70
N LEU A 242 -31.59 -54.53 6.25
CA LEU A 242 -30.83 -55.75 5.90
C LEU A 242 -31.58 -57.04 6.29
N ILE A 243 -32.28 -57.02 7.42
CA ILE A 243 -32.97 -58.19 7.97
C ILE A 243 -34.30 -58.43 7.28
N TYR A 244 -35.13 -57.40 7.15
CA TYR A 244 -36.51 -57.51 6.64
C TYR A 244 -36.62 -57.22 5.13
N GLY A 245 -35.62 -56.57 4.52
CA GLY A 245 -35.71 -56.03 3.17
C GLY A 245 -36.28 -54.61 3.18
N ASP A 246 -35.81 -53.77 2.27
CA ASP A 246 -36.32 -52.39 2.14
C ASP A 246 -37.65 -52.39 1.35
N GLN A 247 -38.65 -51.66 1.85
CA GLN A 247 -39.92 -51.39 1.15
C GLN A 247 -40.00 -49.93 0.64
N GLY A 248 -38.93 -49.12 0.77
CA GLY A 248 -38.91 -47.81 0.11
C GLY A 248 -37.91 -46.81 0.67
N GLY A 249 -36.76 -46.71 -0.01
CA GLY A 249 -35.94 -45.51 -0.09
C GLY A 249 -35.38 -45.37 -1.52
N PRO A 250 -35.35 -44.17 -2.15
CA PRO A 250 -34.93 -44.00 -3.55
C PRO A 250 -33.48 -44.45 -3.87
N ASP A 251 -32.64 -44.61 -2.85
CA ASP A 251 -31.21 -44.92 -2.97
C ASP A 251 -30.82 -46.30 -2.41
N SER A 252 -31.78 -47.18 -2.08
CA SER A 252 -31.46 -48.51 -1.58
C SER A 252 -31.15 -49.47 -2.74
N PRO A 253 -29.94 -50.06 -2.84
CA PRO A 253 -29.67 -51.11 -3.81
C PRO A 253 -30.61 -52.32 -3.56
N ASP A 254 -30.94 -53.09 -4.61
CA ASP A 254 -31.71 -54.35 -4.54
C ASP A 254 -31.09 -55.33 -3.52
N MET A 255 -31.41 -55.14 -2.25
CA MET A 255 -30.82 -55.91 -1.15
C MET A 255 -31.84 -56.97 -0.78
N ARG A 256 -31.59 -58.21 -1.22
CA ARG A 256 -32.42 -59.35 -0.87
C ARG A 256 -32.43 -59.51 0.65
N SER A 257 -33.62 -59.48 1.24
CA SER A 257 -33.85 -59.66 2.68
C SER A 257 -33.12 -60.91 3.20
N LEU A 258 -32.44 -60.78 4.34
CA LEU A 258 -31.83 -61.94 5.00
C LEU A 258 -32.90 -62.98 5.33
N PHE A 259 -34.12 -62.56 5.69
CA PHE A 259 -35.23 -63.49 5.90
C PHE A 259 -35.65 -64.23 4.65
N ASP A 260 -35.68 -63.59 3.48
CA ASP A 260 -35.97 -64.29 2.22
C ASP A 260 -34.93 -65.39 1.93
N GLN A 261 -33.66 -65.15 2.28
CA GLN A 261 -32.59 -66.12 2.10
C GLN A 261 -32.70 -67.28 3.09
N LEU A 262 -33.01 -66.99 4.36
CA LEU A 262 -33.25 -68.00 5.39
C LEU A 262 -34.50 -68.84 5.07
N ASP A 263 -35.58 -68.23 4.57
CA ASP A 263 -36.79 -68.95 4.14
C ASP A 263 -36.50 -69.92 3.00
N ARG A 264 -35.68 -69.51 2.02
CA ARG A 264 -35.24 -70.41 0.94
C ARG A 264 -34.34 -71.53 1.44
N ALA A 265 -33.48 -71.24 2.41
CA ALA A 265 -32.62 -72.25 3.03
C ALA A 265 -33.46 -73.29 3.80
N LEU A 266 -34.44 -72.84 4.60
CA LEU A 266 -35.41 -73.71 5.28
C LEU A 266 -36.15 -74.61 4.27
N ALA A 267 -36.70 -74.03 3.20
CA ALA A 267 -37.38 -74.80 2.15
C ALA A 267 -36.46 -75.85 1.48
N SER A 268 -35.17 -75.53 1.30
CA SER A 268 -34.19 -76.46 0.72
C SER A 268 -33.82 -77.58 1.69
N VAL A 269 -33.64 -77.26 2.98
CA VAL A 269 -33.38 -78.24 4.04
C VAL A 269 -34.56 -79.19 4.20
N ASP A 270 -35.78 -78.67 4.13
CA ASP A 270 -37.01 -79.47 4.20
C ASP A 270 -37.07 -80.52 3.11
N HIS A 271 -36.79 -80.11 1.87
CA HIS A 271 -36.75 -81.01 0.73
C HIS A 271 -35.66 -82.08 0.87
N LEU A 272 -34.48 -81.73 1.41
CA LEU A 272 -33.41 -82.72 1.67
C LEU A 272 -33.77 -83.69 2.80
N ALA A 273 -34.44 -83.20 3.86
CA ALA A 273 -34.83 -83.99 5.01
C ALA A 273 -35.91 -85.04 4.66
N GLU A 274 -36.71 -84.83 3.61
CA GLU A 274 -37.61 -85.85 3.04
C GLU A 274 -36.86 -87.12 2.62
N SER A 275 -35.63 -86.96 2.13
CA SER A 275 -34.78 -88.06 1.65
C SER A 275 -33.77 -88.55 2.69
N VAL A 276 -33.31 -87.68 3.60
CA VAL A 276 -32.30 -87.98 4.62
C VAL A 276 -32.76 -87.44 5.98
N PRO A 277 -33.44 -88.26 6.82
CA PRO A 277 -34.02 -87.80 8.10
C PRO A 277 -33.01 -87.22 9.09
N GLN A 278 -31.73 -87.62 9.00
CA GLN A 278 -30.65 -87.10 9.84
C GLN A 278 -30.37 -85.60 9.61
N LEU A 279 -30.85 -85.02 8.52
CA LEU A 279 -30.69 -83.60 8.20
C LEU A 279 -31.78 -82.73 8.86
N ALA A 280 -32.78 -83.30 9.52
CA ALA A 280 -33.80 -82.55 10.27
C ALA A 280 -33.20 -81.63 11.34
N GLN A 281 -32.05 -82.01 11.93
CA GLN A 281 -31.30 -81.18 12.88
C GLN A 281 -30.78 -79.87 12.24
N TRP A 282 -30.53 -79.83 10.93
CA TRP A 282 -30.13 -78.60 10.23
C TRP A 282 -31.28 -77.61 10.14
N ARG A 283 -32.52 -78.09 9.98
CA ARG A 283 -33.72 -77.24 9.97
C ARG A 283 -33.85 -76.50 11.28
N GLN A 284 -33.67 -77.22 12.40
CA GLN A 284 -33.73 -76.63 13.74
C GLN A 284 -32.69 -75.52 13.91
N VAL A 285 -31.44 -75.75 13.50
CA VAL A 285 -30.38 -74.73 13.60
C VAL A 285 -30.69 -73.49 12.76
N VAL A 286 -31.24 -73.66 11.55
CA VAL A 286 -31.61 -72.51 10.69
C VAL A 286 -32.80 -71.74 11.25
N ASP A 287 -33.78 -72.43 11.83
CA ASP A 287 -34.95 -71.80 12.46
C ASP A 287 -34.58 -71.04 13.74
N GLU A 288 -33.72 -71.61 14.59
CA GLU A 288 -33.16 -70.94 15.77
C GLU A 288 -32.40 -69.66 15.36
N ALA A 289 -31.53 -69.74 14.35
CA ALA A 289 -30.83 -68.56 13.82
C ALA A 289 -31.79 -67.49 13.28
N ARG A 290 -32.88 -67.89 12.62
CA ARG A 290 -33.92 -66.96 12.14
C ARG A 290 -34.57 -66.19 13.29
N GLN A 291 -34.95 -66.88 14.36
CA GLN A 291 -35.59 -66.25 15.53
C GLN A 291 -34.64 -65.27 16.24
N GLU A 292 -33.36 -65.64 16.39
CA GLU A 292 -32.34 -64.73 16.96
C GLU A 292 -32.15 -63.46 16.11
N ILE A 293 -32.10 -63.61 14.78
CA ILE A 293 -32.01 -62.48 13.84
C ILE A 293 -33.26 -61.57 13.92
N GLU A 294 -34.45 -62.15 14.08
CA GLU A 294 -35.70 -61.40 14.24
C GLU A 294 -35.71 -60.54 15.51
N GLN A 295 -35.22 -61.10 16.61
CA GLN A 295 -35.05 -60.37 17.85
C GLN A 295 -34.14 -59.16 17.67
N VAL A 296 -32.98 -59.32 17.01
CA VAL A 296 -32.05 -58.21 16.72
C VAL A 296 -32.73 -57.14 15.86
N GLY A 297 -33.47 -57.54 14.83
CA GLY A 297 -34.19 -56.61 13.95
C GLY A 297 -35.26 -55.78 14.68
N ARG A 298 -36.01 -56.40 15.61
CA ARG A 298 -36.99 -55.70 16.46
C ARG A 298 -36.31 -54.77 17.46
N GLN A 299 -35.20 -55.21 18.07
CA GLN A 299 -34.42 -54.38 19.00
C GLN A 299 -33.81 -53.16 18.30
N ALA A 300 -33.31 -53.32 17.08
CA ALA A 300 -32.78 -52.22 16.29
C ALA A 300 -33.86 -51.17 15.97
N LEU A 301 -35.07 -51.62 15.58
CA LEU A 301 -36.19 -50.71 15.31
C LEU A 301 -36.66 -49.99 16.58
N GLY A 302 -36.82 -50.72 17.70
CA GLY A 302 -37.18 -50.13 18.98
C GLY A 302 -36.11 -49.15 19.52
N PHE A 303 -34.83 -49.39 19.24
CA PHE A 303 -33.75 -48.46 19.53
C PHE A 303 -33.88 -47.17 18.68
N ALA A 304 -34.19 -47.30 17.39
CA ALA A 304 -34.39 -46.15 16.51
C ALA A 304 -35.59 -45.29 16.92
N ASP A 305 -36.73 -45.93 17.23
CA ASP A 305 -37.95 -45.24 17.67
C ASP A 305 -37.71 -44.45 18.96
N ASN A 306 -36.96 -45.03 19.91
CA ASN A 306 -36.58 -44.34 21.16
C ASN A 306 -35.59 -43.20 20.97
N LEU A 307 -34.73 -43.25 19.93
CA LEU A 307 -33.83 -42.13 19.59
C LEU A 307 -34.59 -40.97 18.92
N SER A 308 -35.55 -41.27 18.05
CA SER A 308 -36.21 -40.29 17.17
C SER A 308 -37.09 -39.22 17.85
N THR A 309 -37.24 -39.22 19.18
CA THR A 309 -38.15 -38.34 19.93
C THR A 309 -37.67 -36.89 20.09
N GLU A 310 -36.42 -36.56 19.75
CA GLU A 310 -35.96 -35.17 19.65
C GLU A 310 -35.49 -34.85 18.22
N PRO A 311 -36.32 -34.15 17.43
CA PRO A 311 -35.84 -33.45 16.25
C PRO A 311 -34.89 -32.35 16.74
N LEU A 312 -33.61 -32.69 16.89
CA LEU A 312 -32.56 -31.70 17.07
C LEU A 312 -32.65 -30.80 15.83
N ALA A 313 -32.94 -29.51 16.03
CA ALA A 313 -32.95 -28.50 14.99
C ALA A 313 -31.52 -28.29 14.46
N LEU A 314 -31.00 -29.29 13.75
CA LEU A 314 -29.62 -29.35 13.28
C LEU A 314 -29.35 -28.20 12.32
N ASP A 315 -30.34 -27.83 11.52
CA ASP A 315 -30.25 -26.70 10.59
C ASP A 315 -30.06 -25.37 11.34
N GLU A 316 -30.88 -25.09 12.37
CA GLU A 316 -30.73 -23.88 13.20
C GLU A 316 -29.37 -23.85 13.92
N LEU A 317 -28.94 -25.02 14.41
CA LEU A 317 -27.64 -25.18 15.07
C LEU A 317 -26.47 -24.93 14.11
N VAL A 318 -26.55 -25.45 12.89
CA VAL A 318 -25.54 -25.23 11.84
C VAL A 318 -25.52 -23.77 11.41
N GLU A 319 -26.68 -23.14 11.19
CA GLU A 319 -26.78 -21.72 10.85
C GLU A 319 -26.17 -20.82 11.95
N ARG A 320 -26.41 -21.14 13.22
CA ARG A 320 -25.81 -20.41 14.34
C ARG A 320 -24.29 -20.57 14.36
N ILE A 321 -23.78 -21.81 14.21
CA ILE A 321 -22.32 -22.06 14.15
C ILE A 321 -21.69 -21.31 12.98
N ASP A 322 -22.29 -21.34 11.80
CA ASP A 322 -21.78 -20.65 10.62
C ASP A 322 -21.73 -19.13 10.81
N THR A 323 -22.75 -18.57 11.48
CA THR A 323 -22.78 -17.15 11.86
C THR A 323 -21.61 -16.80 12.77
N LEU A 324 -21.40 -17.58 13.83
CA LEU A 324 -20.29 -17.39 14.75
C LEU A 324 -18.92 -17.60 14.09
N GLU A 325 -18.79 -18.56 13.17
CA GLU A 325 -17.55 -18.78 12.41
C GLU A 325 -17.22 -17.63 11.47
N LYS A 326 -18.22 -17.06 10.78
CA LYS A 326 -18.03 -15.86 9.95
C LYS A 326 -17.51 -14.69 10.77
N LEU A 327 -18.08 -14.47 11.97
CA LEU A 327 -17.66 -13.39 12.87
C LEU A 327 -16.26 -13.64 13.43
N LYS A 328 -15.94 -14.86 13.90
CA LYS A 328 -14.58 -15.21 14.34
C LYS A 328 -13.55 -15.00 13.23
N ARG A 329 -13.87 -15.32 11.98
CA ARG A 329 -12.96 -15.12 10.85
C ARG A 329 -12.73 -13.64 10.53
N LYS A 330 -13.78 -12.82 10.63
CA LYS A 330 -13.70 -11.37 10.35
C LYS A 330 -13.11 -10.57 11.52
N TYR A 331 -13.42 -10.94 12.75
CA TYR A 331 -13.25 -10.12 13.95
C TYR A 331 -12.54 -10.84 15.12
N GLY A 332 -12.08 -12.10 14.95
CA GLY A 332 -11.47 -12.86 16.04
C GLY A 332 -10.08 -12.35 16.47
N GLY A 333 -9.32 -11.74 15.56
CA GLY A 333 -8.03 -11.14 15.90
C GLY A 333 -7.03 -12.13 16.54
N ALA A 334 -6.29 -11.65 17.56
CA ALA A 334 -5.25 -12.43 18.25
C ALA A 334 -5.77 -13.28 19.41
N GLN A 335 -6.98 -13.00 19.91
CA GLN A 335 -7.63 -13.79 20.96
C GLN A 335 -8.46 -14.89 20.30
N ALA A 336 -8.31 -16.14 20.74
CA ALA A 336 -9.06 -17.24 20.14
C ALA A 336 -10.55 -17.17 20.48
N GLY A 337 -11.41 -17.44 19.51
CA GLY A 337 -12.85 -17.66 19.73
C GLY A 337 -13.68 -16.37 19.85
N LEU A 338 -14.83 -16.47 20.52
CA LEU A 338 -15.81 -15.39 20.66
C LEU A 338 -15.31 -14.25 21.55
N ALA A 339 -14.37 -14.52 22.47
CA ALA A 339 -13.74 -13.49 23.29
C ALA A 339 -13.01 -12.44 22.43
N GLY A 340 -12.34 -12.87 21.36
CA GLY A 340 -11.67 -11.95 20.44
C GLY A 340 -12.63 -11.07 19.64
N VAL A 341 -13.80 -11.61 19.30
CA VAL A 341 -14.88 -10.85 18.65
C VAL A 341 -15.43 -9.78 19.59
N GLN A 342 -15.70 -10.11 20.87
CA GLN A 342 -16.16 -9.13 21.86
C GLN A 342 -15.10 -8.06 22.17
N HIS A 343 -13.82 -8.44 22.24
CA HIS A 343 -12.74 -7.47 22.42
C HIS A 343 -12.64 -6.50 21.23
N THR A 344 -12.80 -7.03 20.01
CA THR A 344 -12.83 -6.22 18.80
C THR A 344 -14.02 -5.27 18.81
N LEU A 345 -15.21 -5.72 19.21
CA LEU A 345 -16.39 -4.86 19.38
C LEU A 345 -16.12 -3.71 20.35
N ALA A 346 -15.55 -3.97 21.53
CA ALA A 346 -15.21 -2.93 22.50
C ALA A 346 -14.23 -1.90 21.90
N THR A 347 -13.23 -2.37 21.16
CA THR A 347 -12.25 -1.50 20.49
C THR A 347 -12.92 -0.63 19.42
N LEU A 348 -13.82 -1.20 18.62
CA LEU A 348 -14.56 -0.47 17.59
C LEU A 348 -15.50 0.57 18.20
N GLN A 349 -16.17 0.25 19.32
CA GLN A 349 -17.02 1.19 20.04
C GLN A 349 -16.22 2.36 20.64
N GLU A 350 -15.02 2.09 21.16
CA GLU A 350 -14.09 3.14 21.62
C GLU A 350 -13.59 4.02 20.47
N GLU A 351 -13.32 3.44 19.29
CA GLU A 351 -12.89 4.20 18.11
C GLU A 351 -14.03 5.02 17.48
N TYR A 352 -15.26 4.54 17.59
CA TYR A 352 -16.45 5.22 17.08
C TYR A 352 -16.88 6.41 17.96
N ALA A 353 -16.66 6.33 19.28
CA ALA A 353 -16.99 7.37 20.25
C ALA A 353 -16.04 8.58 20.17
#